data_AF-A0A2T4IDJ0-F1
#
_entry.id   AF-A0A2T4IDJ0-F1
#
_cell.length_a   1.000
_cell.length_b   1.000
_cell.length_c   1.000
_cell.angle_alpha   90.00
_cell.angle_beta   90.00
_cell.angle_gamma   90.00
#
_symmetry.space_group_name_H-M   'P 1'
#
loop_
_entity.id
_entity.type
_entity.pdbx_description
1 polymer ?
#
loop_
_entity_poly.entity_id
_entity_poly.type
_entity_poly.pdbx_seq_one_letter_code
_entity_poly.pdbx_strand_id
1 'polypeptide(L)'
;MFDEIKHVLGLYGVPSILILLLVGLGNFGAAWMAQISFPMRLKKHAWKWEKEQWATEQFLESLSRVEFMGKHLVHSEVGEKVSLSRLGFNETEAEIVKVITDLHSDGHRIRPYLNQRNQALFDDYLQQSSAAFDASKASHGEWMPDDCAAEEAHVLRFVDEQRKIAGRFVGKVEVV
;
A
#
# COMPACT_ATOMS: atom_id res chain seq x y z
N MET A 1 81.83 -1.66 4.20
CA MET A 1 80.86 -0.99 5.10
C MET A 1 79.68 -0.36 4.37
N PHE A 2 79.83 0.20 3.16
CA PHE A 2 78.70 0.73 2.37
C PHE A 2 77.91 -0.32 1.56
N ASP A 3 78.47 -1.51 1.29
CA ASP A 3 77.79 -2.56 0.52
C ASP A 3 76.81 -3.42 1.33
N GLU A 4 77.04 -3.60 2.64
CA GLU A 4 76.09 -4.32 3.51
C GLU A 4 74.80 -3.51 3.77
N ILE A 5 74.88 -2.17 3.79
CA ILE A 5 73.72 -1.30 4.00
C ILE A 5 72.76 -1.36 2.80
N LYS A 6 73.29 -1.48 1.57
CA LYS A 6 72.47 -1.65 0.36
C LYS A 6 71.73 -2.99 0.33
N HIS A 7 72.36 -4.05 0.84
CA HIS A 7 71.76 -5.38 0.87
C HIS A 7 70.62 -5.52 1.88
N VAL A 8 70.70 -4.81 3.02
CA VAL A 8 69.65 -4.78 4.05
C VAL A 8 68.47 -3.89 3.64
N LEU A 9 68.72 -2.75 3.00
CA LEU A 9 67.67 -1.88 2.44
C LEU A 9 66.97 -2.50 1.21
N GLY A 10 67.69 -3.28 0.41
CA GLY A 10 67.13 -3.98 -0.76
C GLY A 10 66.21 -5.15 -0.42
N LEU A 11 66.51 -5.90 0.66
CA LEU A 11 65.69 -7.07 1.06
C LEU A 11 64.44 -6.71 1.88
N TYR A 12 64.47 -5.65 2.68
CA TYR A 12 63.36 -5.26 3.58
C TYR A 12 62.60 -4.01 3.15
N GLY A 13 63.20 -3.12 2.34
CA GLY A 13 62.58 -1.86 1.92
C GLY A 13 61.49 -2.05 0.86
N VAL A 14 61.77 -2.86 -0.15
CA VAL A 14 60.83 -3.15 -1.26
C VAL A 14 59.55 -3.85 -0.77
N PRO A 15 59.60 -4.96 0.02
CA PRO A 15 58.38 -5.60 0.51
C PRO A 15 57.59 -4.71 1.48
N SER A 16 58.25 -3.89 2.30
CA SER A 16 57.56 -2.98 3.24
C SER A 16 56.79 -1.86 2.53
N ILE A 17 57.36 -1.29 1.45
CA ILE A 17 56.68 -0.29 0.61
C ILE A 17 55.48 -0.92 -0.11
N LEU A 18 55.62 -2.16 -0.57
CA LEU A 18 54.55 -2.91 -1.23
C LEU A 18 53.37 -3.19 -0.28
N ILE A 19 53.65 -3.56 0.97
CA ILE A 19 52.63 -3.77 2.01
C ILE A 19 51.90 -2.45 2.33
N LEU A 20 52.63 -1.35 2.49
CA LEU A 20 52.04 -0.03 2.74
C LEU A 20 51.15 0.44 1.58
N LEU A 21 51.56 0.21 0.33
CA LEU A 21 50.73 0.49 -0.85
C LEU A 21 49.47 -0.38 -0.90
N LEU A 22 49.57 -1.67 -0.54
CA LEU A 22 48.43 -2.58 -0.49
C LEU A 22 47.42 -2.19 0.59
N VAL A 23 47.89 -1.80 1.78
CA VAL A 23 47.04 -1.29 2.87
C VAL A 23 46.42 0.05 2.48
N GLY A 24 47.18 0.95 1.86
CA GLY A 24 46.69 2.23 1.35
C GLY A 24 45.61 2.08 0.27
N LEU A 25 45.84 1.20 -0.71
CA LEU A 25 44.87 0.88 -1.78
C LEU A 25 43.64 0.17 -1.23
N GLY A 26 43.80 -0.73 -0.26
CA GLY A 26 42.69 -1.40 0.43
C GLY A 26 41.79 -0.42 1.18
N ASN A 27 42.40 0.50 1.94
CA ASN A 27 41.65 1.53 2.67
C ASN A 27 40.98 2.53 1.72
N PHE A 28 41.65 2.92 0.63
CA PHE A 28 41.07 3.82 -0.37
C PHE A 28 39.89 3.15 -1.11
N GLY A 29 40.04 1.89 -1.51
CA GLY A 29 38.97 1.11 -2.13
C GLY A 29 37.77 0.92 -1.20
N ALA A 30 38.01 0.65 0.08
CA ALA A 30 36.94 0.54 1.08
C ALA A 30 36.20 1.87 1.30
N ALA A 31 36.92 2.99 1.39
CA ALA A 31 36.33 4.33 1.52
C ALA A 31 35.50 4.72 0.29
N TRP A 32 36.00 4.41 -0.91
CA TRP A 32 35.30 4.69 -2.17
C TRP A 32 34.03 3.83 -2.32
N MET A 33 34.10 2.54 -1.95
CA MET A 33 32.94 1.65 -1.92
C MET A 33 31.90 2.07 -0.88
N ALA A 34 32.33 2.57 0.28
CA ALA A 34 31.43 3.08 1.32
C ALA A 34 30.69 4.35 0.85
N GLN A 35 31.38 5.26 0.16
CA GLN A 35 30.79 6.47 -0.43
C GLN A 35 29.71 6.17 -1.48
N ILE A 36 29.81 5.05 -2.20
CA ILE A 36 28.81 4.65 -3.20
C ILE A 36 27.70 3.81 -2.57
N SER A 37 28.04 2.92 -1.65
CA SER A 37 27.09 1.98 -1.03
C SER A 37 26.12 2.66 -0.06
N PHE A 38 26.60 3.64 0.72
CA PHE A 38 25.78 4.35 1.70
C PHE A 38 24.62 5.16 1.07
N PRO A 39 24.84 6.03 0.06
CA PRO A 39 23.74 6.75 -0.57
C PRO A 39 22.78 5.83 -1.32
N MET A 40 23.24 4.69 -1.85
CA MET A 40 22.33 3.71 -2.46
C MET A 40 21.42 3.04 -1.43
N ARG A 41 21.94 2.70 -0.24
CA ARG A 41 21.11 2.17 0.85
C ARG A 41 20.07 3.18 1.31
N LEU A 42 20.47 4.44 1.51
CA LEU A 42 19.53 5.52 1.87
C LEU A 42 18.44 5.71 0.82
N LYS A 43 18.81 5.75 -0.47
CA LYS A 43 17.83 5.84 -1.57
C LYS A 43 16.87 4.65 -1.59
N LYS A 44 17.37 3.43 -1.35
CA LYS A 44 16.54 2.23 -1.29
C LYS A 44 15.56 2.28 -0.12
N HIS A 45 16.00 2.72 1.06
CA HIS A 45 15.13 2.88 2.22
C HIS A 45 14.08 3.96 1.99
N ALA A 46 14.47 5.12 1.47
CA ALA A 46 13.55 6.21 1.15
C ALA A 46 12.50 5.77 0.12
N TRP A 47 12.92 5.09 -0.95
CA TRP A 47 12.01 4.54 -1.95
C TRP A 47 11.05 3.51 -1.35
N LYS A 48 11.54 2.59 -0.51
CA LYS A 48 10.69 1.60 0.15
C LYS A 48 9.65 2.27 1.04
N TRP A 49 10.06 3.25 1.83
CA TRP A 49 9.19 4.00 2.72
C TRP A 49 8.12 4.78 1.95
N GLU A 50 8.48 5.45 0.85
CA GLU A 50 7.52 6.13 -0.05
C GLU A 50 6.47 5.15 -0.61
N LYS A 51 6.89 3.91 -0.95
CA LYS A 51 5.95 2.88 -1.42
C LYS A 51 5.06 2.34 -0.31
N GLU A 52 5.56 2.19 0.91
CA GLU A 52 4.78 1.77 2.08
C GLU A 52 3.72 2.80 2.44
N GLN A 53 4.08 4.09 2.44
CA GLN A 53 3.13 5.18 2.65
C GLN A 53 2.08 5.23 1.55
N TRP A 54 2.50 5.24 0.28
CA TRP A 54 1.58 5.23 -0.85
C TRP A 54 0.57 4.07 -0.77
N ALA A 55 1.03 2.84 -0.49
CA ALA A 55 0.13 1.68 -0.40
C ALA A 55 -0.86 1.79 0.77
N THR A 56 -0.40 2.29 1.92
CA THR A 56 -1.24 2.48 3.11
C THR A 56 -2.28 3.58 2.88
N GLU A 57 -1.86 4.70 2.29
CA GLU A 57 -2.74 5.82 1.92
C GLU A 57 -3.79 5.38 0.91
N GLN A 58 -3.40 4.71 -0.17
CA GLN A 58 -4.36 4.22 -1.18
C GLN A 58 -5.39 3.27 -0.60
N PHE A 59 -4.98 2.37 0.29
CA PHE A 59 -5.90 1.46 0.95
C PHE A 59 -6.86 2.20 1.87
N LEU A 60 -6.35 3.10 2.72
CA LEU A 60 -7.16 3.86 3.68
C LEU A 60 -8.09 4.87 2.98
N GLU A 61 -7.63 5.53 1.93
CA GLU A 61 -8.42 6.42 1.09
C GLU A 61 -9.58 5.66 0.45
N SER A 62 -9.32 4.48 -0.10
CA SER A 62 -10.37 3.65 -0.70
C SER A 62 -11.43 3.21 0.32
N LEU A 63 -11.00 2.74 1.50
CA LEU A 63 -11.92 2.36 2.58
C LEU A 63 -12.76 3.55 3.06
N SER A 64 -12.11 4.69 3.32
CA SER A 64 -12.79 5.90 3.80
C SER A 64 -13.76 6.45 2.76
N ARG A 65 -13.43 6.34 1.47
CA ARG A 65 -14.31 6.74 0.38
C ARG A 65 -15.58 5.88 0.32
N VAL A 66 -15.45 4.55 0.42
CA VAL A 66 -16.61 3.64 0.47
C VAL A 66 -17.47 3.92 1.71
N GLU A 67 -16.85 4.07 2.88
CA GLU A 67 -17.57 4.39 4.11
C GLU A 67 -18.31 5.72 4.01
N PHE A 68 -17.65 6.76 3.48
CA PHE A 68 -18.22 8.08 3.30
C PHE A 68 -19.43 8.06 2.36
N MET A 69 -19.27 7.48 1.17
CA MET A 69 -20.33 7.40 0.16
C MET A 69 -21.56 6.65 0.70
N GLY A 70 -21.35 5.48 1.31
CA GLY A 70 -22.45 4.72 1.87
C GLY A 70 -23.09 5.41 3.08
N LYS A 71 -22.32 6.09 3.93
CA LYS A 71 -22.88 6.84 5.06
C LYS A 71 -23.76 7.98 4.58
N HIS A 72 -23.34 8.72 3.55
CA HIS A 72 -24.09 9.85 3.03
C HIS A 72 -25.39 9.44 2.36
N LEU A 73 -25.37 8.40 1.51
CA LEU A 73 -26.60 7.89 0.89
C LEU A 73 -27.57 7.35 1.94
N VAL A 74 -27.11 6.53 2.90
CA VAL A 74 -28.00 5.98 3.93
C VAL A 74 -28.57 7.08 4.83
N HIS A 75 -27.81 8.12 5.16
CA HIS A 75 -28.29 9.22 6.01
C HIS A 75 -29.23 10.19 5.29
N SER A 76 -29.16 10.31 3.96
CA SER A 76 -30.09 11.15 3.21
C SER A 76 -31.44 10.50 3.00
N GLU A 77 -31.47 9.18 2.93
CA GLU A 77 -32.71 8.42 2.70
C GLU A 77 -33.41 8.03 4.00
N VAL A 78 -32.65 7.70 5.05
CA VAL A 78 -33.21 7.26 6.34
C VAL A 78 -33.38 8.42 7.32
N GLY A 79 -32.70 9.56 7.09
CA GLY A 79 -32.85 10.77 7.88
C GLY A 79 -33.23 11.96 7.00
N GLU A 80 -33.97 12.94 7.53
CA GLU A 80 -34.28 14.22 6.87
C GLU A 80 -33.04 15.12 6.68
N LYS A 81 -31.90 14.57 6.25
CA LYS A 81 -30.63 15.29 6.09
C LYS A 81 -30.23 15.33 4.63
N VAL A 82 -29.80 16.51 4.18
CA VAL A 82 -29.30 16.72 2.82
C VAL A 82 -28.06 15.85 2.59
N SER A 83 -28.06 15.03 1.53
CA SER A 83 -26.86 14.30 1.11
C SER A 83 -25.76 15.28 0.70
N LEU A 84 -24.55 15.08 1.24
CA LEU A 84 -23.37 15.81 0.79
C LEU A 84 -22.68 15.11 -0.39
N SER A 85 -23.05 13.85 -0.71
CA SER A 85 -22.68 13.24 -1.99
C SER A 85 -23.64 13.78 -3.06
N ARG A 86 -23.10 14.27 -4.17
CA ARG A 86 -23.91 14.71 -5.33
C ARG A 86 -24.48 13.54 -6.15
N LEU A 87 -24.40 12.32 -5.62
CA LEU A 87 -24.65 11.06 -6.33
C LEU A 87 -26.01 10.49 -5.86
N GLY A 88 -26.81 9.99 -6.79
CA GLY A 88 -28.01 9.21 -6.49
C GLY A 88 -27.66 7.74 -6.15
N PHE A 89 -28.68 6.89 -6.02
CA PHE A 89 -28.55 5.50 -5.61
C PHE A 89 -27.63 4.69 -6.52
N ASN A 90 -27.96 4.65 -7.82
CA ASN A 90 -27.26 3.85 -8.81
C ASN A 90 -25.84 4.39 -9.06
N GLU A 91 -25.64 5.72 -9.00
CA GLU A 91 -24.32 6.29 -9.14
C GLU A 91 -23.42 5.99 -7.92
N THR A 92 -24.00 5.98 -6.72
CA THR A 92 -23.27 5.65 -5.49
C THR A 92 -22.86 4.17 -5.48
N GLU A 93 -23.77 3.28 -5.85
CA GLU A 93 -23.45 1.85 -6.00
C GLU A 93 -22.33 1.64 -7.02
N ALA A 94 -22.47 2.21 -8.22
CA ALA A 94 -21.48 2.08 -9.28
C ALA A 94 -20.09 2.57 -8.84
N GLU A 95 -20.01 3.70 -8.12
CA GLU A 95 -18.75 4.22 -7.63
C GLU A 95 -18.15 3.36 -6.50
N ILE A 96 -18.97 2.79 -5.61
CA ILE A 96 -18.51 1.82 -4.60
C ILE A 96 -17.94 0.57 -5.27
N VAL A 97 -18.67 -0.01 -6.23
CA VAL A 97 -18.23 -1.20 -6.99
C VAL A 97 -16.93 -0.91 -7.72
N LYS A 98 -16.81 0.28 -8.32
CA LYS A 98 -15.59 0.72 -8.99
C LYS A 98 -14.41 0.79 -8.03
N VAL A 99 -14.54 1.46 -6.88
CA VAL A 99 -13.46 1.55 -5.88
C VAL A 99 -13.00 0.16 -5.42
N ILE A 100 -13.94 -0.76 -5.17
CA ILE A 100 -13.62 -2.14 -4.77
C ILE A 100 -12.91 -2.89 -5.90
N THR A 101 -13.37 -2.72 -7.14
CA THR A 101 -12.77 -3.35 -8.33
C THR A 101 -11.35 -2.83 -8.57
N ASP A 102 -11.15 -1.51 -8.43
CA ASP A 102 -9.85 -0.86 -8.55
C ASP A 102 -8.88 -1.43 -7.50
N LEU A 103 -9.31 -1.54 -6.24
CA LEU A 103 -8.54 -2.19 -5.16
C LEU A 103 -8.16 -3.64 -5.47
N HIS A 104 -9.08 -4.43 -6.02
CA HIS A 104 -8.78 -5.80 -6.45
C HIS A 104 -7.74 -5.82 -7.58
N SER A 105 -7.90 -4.94 -8.57
CA SER A 105 -7.04 -4.87 -9.74
C SER A 105 -5.62 -4.43 -9.37
N ASP A 106 -5.49 -3.42 -8.50
CA ASP A 106 -4.22 -2.87 -8.03
C ASP A 106 -3.66 -3.62 -6.81
N GLY A 107 -4.36 -4.64 -6.30
CA GLY A 107 -3.95 -5.40 -5.13
C GLY A 107 -2.55 -6.01 -5.26
N HIS A 108 -2.16 -6.44 -6.45
CA HIS A 108 -0.81 -6.94 -6.75
C HIS A 108 0.29 -5.88 -6.58
N ARG A 109 -0.05 -4.60 -6.67
CA ARG A 109 0.86 -3.45 -6.49
C ARG A 109 0.83 -2.94 -5.07
N ILE A 110 -0.32 -2.94 -4.42
CA ILE A 110 -0.51 -2.40 -3.06
C ILE A 110 0.03 -3.38 -2.02
N ARG A 111 -0.41 -4.64 -2.08
CA ARG A 111 -0.16 -5.67 -1.05
C ARG A 111 1.31 -5.85 -0.67
N PRO A 112 2.29 -5.90 -1.60
CA PRO A 112 3.71 -6.12 -1.24
C PRO A 112 4.33 -5.00 -0.39
N TYR A 113 3.75 -3.80 -0.43
CA TYR A 113 4.24 -2.64 0.32
C TYR A 113 3.42 -2.35 1.58
N LEU A 114 2.39 -3.13 1.87
CA LEU A 114 1.73 -3.05 3.16
C LEU A 114 2.56 -3.79 4.22
N ASN A 115 2.49 -3.32 5.47
CA ASN A 115 3.02 -4.07 6.61
C ASN A 115 2.23 -5.39 6.80
N GLN A 116 2.79 -6.37 7.52
CA GLN A 116 2.18 -7.70 7.64
C GLN A 116 0.74 -7.67 8.19
N ARG A 117 0.45 -6.76 9.12
CA ARG A 117 -0.89 -6.60 9.70
C ARG A 117 -1.86 -6.00 8.66
N ASN A 118 -1.46 -4.95 7.97
CA ASN A 118 -2.24 -4.29 6.93
C ASN A 118 -2.46 -5.21 5.73
N GLN A 119 -1.52 -6.11 5.39
CA GLN A 119 -1.75 -7.16 4.39
C GLN A 119 -2.89 -8.09 4.79
N ALA A 120 -2.92 -8.54 6.04
CA ALA A 120 -4.01 -9.39 6.53
C ALA A 120 -5.35 -8.65 6.53
N LEU A 121 -5.36 -7.37 6.91
CA LEU A 121 -6.56 -6.52 6.83
C LEU A 121 -7.02 -6.29 5.39
N PHE A 122 -6.09 -6.12 4.46
CA PHE A 122 -6.37 -5.96 3.03
C PHE A 122 -7.01 -7.22 2.45
N ASP A 123 -6.40 -8.38 2.68
CA ASP A 123 -6.91 -9.67 2.21
C ASP A 123 -8.31 -9.96 2.79
N ASP A 124 -8.51 -9.73 4.10
CA ASP A 124 -9.80 -9.92 4.78
C ASP A 124 -10.88 -8.94 4.29
N TYR A 125 -10.53 -7.67 4.07
CA TYR A 125 -11.45 -6.70 3.49
C TYR A 125 -11.91 -7.12 2.09
N LEU A 126 -10.99 -7.48 1.20
CA LEU A 126 -11.33 -7.90 -0.17
C LEU A 126 -12.21 -9.15 -0.18
N GLN A 127 -11.93 -10.10 0.71
CA GLN A 127 -12.75 -11.30 0.85
C GLN A 127 -14.18 -10.97 1.30
N GLN A 128 -14.34 -10.15 2.34
CA GLN A 128 -15.67 -9.78 2.85
C GLN A 128 -16.45 -8.92 1.84
N SER A 129 -15.77 -7.98 1.20
CA SER A 129 -16.34 -7.14 0.14
C SER A 129 -16.84 -7.98 -1.04
N SER A 130 -16.05 -8.96 -1.48
CA SER A 130 -16.43 -9.89 -2.56
C SER A 130 -17.63 -10.76 -2.17
N ALA A 131 -17.63 -11.30 -0.96
CA ALA A 131 -18.74 -12.12 -0.48
C ALA A 131 -20.07 -11.34 -0.42
N ALA A 132 -20.03 -10.07 0.02
CA ALA A 132 -21.20 -9.20 0.00
C ALA A 132 -21.67 -8.87 -1.43
N PHE A 133 -20.73 -8.69 -2.36
CA PHE A 133 -21.05 -8.50 -3.77
C PHE A 133 -21.73 -9.74 -4.39
N ASP A 134 -21.19 -10.93 -4.14
CA ASP A 134 -21.76 -12.19 -4.62
C ASP A 134 -23.17 -12.43 -4.05
N ALA A 135 -23.38 -12.12 -2.77
CA ALA A 135 -24.69 -12.23 -2.13
C ALA A 135 -25.71 -11.23 -2.72
N SER A 136 -25.29 -9.98 -2.95
CA SER A 136 -26.12 -8.96 -3.60
C SER A 136 -26.52 -9.39 -5.01
N LYS A 137 -25.55 -9.85 -5.80
CA LYS A 137 -25.77 -10.35 -7.16
C LYS A 137 -26.74 -11.53 -7.20
N ALA A 138 -26.67 -12.44 -6.24
CA ALA A 138 -27.54 -13.61 -6.19
C ALA A 138 -29.04 -13.25 -6.01
N SER A 139 -29.33 -12.14 -5.35
CA SER A 139 -30.69 -11.65 -5.09
C SER A 139 -31.15 -10.55 -6.06
N HIS A 140 -30.30 -10.18 -7.02
CA HIS A 140 -30.60 -9.11 -7.97
C HIS A 140 -31.69 -9.55 -8.96
N GLY A 141 -32.74 -8.75 -9.10
CA GLY A 141 -33.86 -9.01 -10.00
C GLY A 141 -34.89 -10.01 -9.47
N GLU A 142 -34.85 -10.34 -8.17
CA GLU A 142 -35.90 -11.16 -7.53
C GLU A 142 -37.22 -10.40 -7.32
N TRP A 143 -37.25 -9.09 -7.59
CA TRP A 143 -38.44 -8.24 -7.55
C TRP A 143 -39.26 -8.33 -8.85
N MET A 144 -40.51 -7.90 -8.77
CA MET A 144 -41.38 -7.84 -9.95
C MET A 144 -40.89 -6.77 -10.93
N PRO A 145 -41.14 -6.93 -12.25
CA PRO A 145 -40.95 -5.85 -13.21
C PRO A 145 -41.74 -4.62 -12.74
N ASP A 146 -41.10 -3.46 -12.73
CA ASP A 146 -41.62 -2.15 -12.28
C ASP A 146 -41.74 -1.93 -10.76
N ASP A 147 -41.21 -2.84 -9.92
CA ASP A 147 -41.09 -2.61 -8.46
C ASP A 147 -39.83 -1.80 -8.12
N CYS A 148 -39.85 -0.50 -8.45
CA CYS A 148 -38.73 0.41 -8.21
C CYS A 148 -38.34 0.50 -6.72
N ALA A 149 -39.30 0.33 -5.81
CA ALA A 149 -39.03 0.41 -4.37
C ALA A 149 -38.21 -0.79 -3.87
N ALA A 150 -38.48 -1.99 -4.39
CA ALA A 150 -37.68 -3.17 -4.07
C ALA A 150 -36.26 -3.08 -4.65
N GLU A 151 -36.11 -2.52 -5.85
CA GLU A 151 -34.80 -2.24 -6.47
C GLU A 151 -33.98 -1.24 -5.64
N GLU A 152 -34.57 -0.10 -5.27
CA GLU A 152 -33.91 0.89 -4.41
C GLU A 152 -33.52 0.32 -3.04
N ALA A 153 -34.40 -0.48 -2.43
CA ALA A 153 -34.11 -1.15 -1.16
C ALA A 153 -32.96 -2.15 -1.26
N HIS A 154 -32.83 -2.86 -2.39
CA HIS A 154 -31.73 -3.77 -2.67
C HIS A 154 -30.40 -3.00 -2.77
N VAL A 155 -30.37 -1.93 -3.55
CA VAL A 155 -29.19 -1.05 -3.69
C VAL A 155 -28.78 -0.47 -2.34
N LEU A 156 -29.73 0.07 -1.58
CA LEU A 156 -29.47 0.62 -0.24
C LEU A 156 -28.86 -0.41 0.70
N ARG A 157 -29.38 -1.64 0.68
CA ARG A 157 -28.87 -2.74 1.52
C ARG A 157 -27.44 -3.08 1.15
N PHE A 158 -27.13 -3.20 -0.14
CA PHE A 158 -25.77 -3.45 -0.61
C PHE A 158 -24.82 -2.32 -0.20
N VAL A 159 -25.20 -1.06 -0.42
CA VAL A 159 -24.41 0.11 -0.05
C VAL A 159 -24.16 0.17 1.46
N ASP A 160 -25.17 -0.08 2.29
CA ASP A 160 -25.02 -0.10 3.75
C ASP A 160 -24.13 -1.25 4.23
N GLU A 161 -24.18 -2.41 3.58
CA GLU A 161 -23.31 -3.54 3.87
C GLU A 161 -21.84 -3.20 3.53
N GLN A 162 -21.57 -2.65 2.35
CA GLN A 162 -20.22 -2.21 1.96
C GLN A 162 -19.69 -1.12 2.90
N ARG A 163 -20.54 -0.16 3.29
CA ARG A 163 -20.21 0.85 4.31
C ARG A 163 -19.80 0.21 5.63
N LYS A 164 -20.58 -0.76 6.14
CA LYS A 164 -20.29 -1.47 7.40
C LYS A 164 -19.02 -2.30 7.30
N ILE A 165 -18.75 -2.92 6.15
CA ILE A 165 -17.49 -3.62 5.90
C ILE A 165 -16.36 -2.59 6.00
N ALA A 166 -16.35 -1.56 5.14
CA ALA A 166 -15.30 -0.55 5.11
C ALA A 166 -15.04 0.10 6.49
N GLY A 167 -16.07 0.54 7.19
CA GLY A 167 -15.96 1.17 8.51
C GLY A 167 -15.36 0.25 9.60
N ARG A 168 -15.49 -1.08 9.47
CA ARG A 168 -14.81 -2.04 10.37
C ARG A 168 -13.29 -2.09 10.16
N PHE A 169 -12.80 -1.66 9.00
CA PHE A 169 -11.38 -1.69 8.65
C PHE A 169 -10.69 -0.33 8.74
N VAL A 170 -11.39 0.78 8.44
CA VAL A 170 -10.80 2.15 8.45
C VAL A 170 -10.04 2.44 9.75
N GLY A 171 -10.61 2.13 10.91
CA GLY A 171 -9.97 2.36 12.21
C GLY A 171 -8.89 1.34 12.63
N LYS A 172 -8.63 0.32 11.81
CA LYS A 172 -7.69 -0.77 12.12
C LYS A 172 -6.40 -0.74 11.31
N VAL A 173 -6.39 0.00 10.20
CA VAL A 173 -5.21 0.17 9.36
C VAL A 173 -4.16 0.94 10.15
N GLU A 174 -2.96 0.37 10.28
CA GLU A 174 -1.83 1.07 10.90
C GLU A 174 -1.24 2.08 9.92
N VAL A 175 -1.12 3.33 10.37
CA VAL A 175 -0.48 4.40 9.61
C VAL A 175 1.02 4.39 9.92
N VAL A 176 1.85 4.38 8.86
CA VAL A 176 3.32 4.28 8.91
C VAL A 176 3.98 5.65 8.92
#